data_AF-A0A0C9LMS6-F1
#
_entry.id   AF-A0A0C9LMS6-F1
#
_cell.length_a   1.000
_cell.length_b   1.000
_cell.length_c   1.000
_cell.angle_alpha   90.00
_cell.angle_beta   90.00
_cell.angle_gamma   90.00
#
_symmetry.space_group_name_H-M   'P 1'
#
loop_
_entity.id
_entity.type
_entity.pdbx_description
1 polymer ?
#
loop_
_entity_poly.entity_id
_entity_poly.type
_entity_poly.pdbx_seq_one_letter_code
_entity_poly.pdbx_strand_id
1 'polypeptide(L)'
;MASQPRVTAILPCTNLLSAIRFFVRLGFIEPSQEDISRWDGYVMLAHPNGSDLHLTQLGGDEEGWLVPGKNPFGLYIYSEDVEALAKEFASEIIEAAKTAEVKPWGMVEFSLNGPDEYLA
;
A
#
# COMPACT_ATOMS: atom_id res chain seq x y z
N MET A 1 5.61 -23.08 19.13
CA MET A 1 5.41 -23.46 17.71
C MET A 1 6.50 -22.78 16.92
N ALA A 2 7.21 -23.47 16.02
CA ALA A 2 8.19 -22.81 15.16
C ALA A 2 7.42 -21.86 14.22
N SER A 3 7.84 -20.59 14.12
CA SER A 3 7.18 -19.66 13.21
C SER A 3 7.36 -20.16 11.78
N GLN A 4 6.27 -20.30 11.04
CA GLN A 4 6.37 -20.55 9.61
C GLN A 4 7.06 -19.36 8.94
N PRO A 5 7.90 -19.58 7.92
CA PRO A 5 8.43 -18.49 7.11
C PRO A 5 7.31 -17.62 6.56
N ARG A 6 7.50 -16.30 6.60
CA ARG A 6 6.58 -15.29 6.04
C ARG A 6 7.33 -14.41 5.05
N VAL A 7 6.62 -13.92 4.05
CA VAL A 7 7.14 -12.95 3.07
C VAL A 7 6.37 -11.66 3.26
N THR A 8 7.08 -10.54 3.16
CA THR A 8 6.51 -9.20 3.25
C THR A 8 7.10 -8.32 2.17
N ALA A 9 6.32 -7.35 1.72
CA ALA A 9 6.79 -6.34 0.77
C ALA A 9 7.55 -5.24 1.52
N ILE A 10 8.63 -4.76 0.92
CA ILE A 10 9.31 -3.53 1.33
C ILE A 10 9.16 -2.55 0.17
N LEU A 11 8.33 -1.53 0.37
CA LEU A 11 7.98 -0.57 -0.65
C LEU A 11 8.75 0.74 -0.43
N PRO A 12 9.57 1.19 -1.39
CA PRO A 12 10.14 2.51 -1.34
C PRO A 12 9.04 3.58 -1.54
N CYS A 13 9.21 4.73 -0.91
CA CYS A 13 8.33 5.88 -1.07
C CYS A 13 9.11 7.19 -1.01
N THR A 14 8.63 8.24 -1.67
CA THR A 14 9.26 9.56 -1.58
C THR A 14 8.80 10.36 -0.36
N ASN A 15 7.64 10.01 0.20
CA ASN A 15 7.07 10.63 1.39
C ASN A 15 6.41 9.60 2.30
N LEU A 16 7.06 9.32 3.45
CA LEU A 16 6.62 8.28 4.38
C LEU A 16 5.22 8.53 4.93
N LEU A 17 4.91 9.78 5.31
CA LEU A 17 3.62 10.12 5.90
C LEU A 17 2.47 9.99 4.89
N SER A 18 2.71 10.34 3.63
CA SER A 18 1.73 10.12 2.56
C SER A 18 1.47 8.64 2.30
N ALA A 19 2.53 7.82 2.26
CA ALA A 19 2.40 6.37 2.12
C ALA A 19 1.66 5.75 3.31
N ILE A 20 1.99 6.14 4.55
CA ILE A 20 1.27 5.68 5.76
C ILE A 20 -0.22 6.00 5.66
N ARG A 21 -0.60 7.25 5.36
CA ARG A 21 -2.01 7.64 5.25
C ARG A 21 -2.76 6.83 4.20
N PHE A 22 -2.12 6.51 3.08
CA PHE A 22 -2.72 5.68 2.04
C PHE A 22 -3.00 4.26 2.54
N PHE A 23 -2.03 3.60 3.17
CA PHE A 23 -2.23 2.23 3.66
C PHE A 23 -3.16 2.15 4.87
N VAL A 24 -3.20 3.18 5.73
CA VAL A 24 -4.17 3.24 6.83
C VAL A 24 -5.61 3.25 6.31
N ARG A 25 -5.87 3.97 5.22
CA ARG A 25 -7.18 3.94 4.54
C ARG A 25 -7.51 2.58 3.92
N LEU A 26 -6.50 1.79 3.56
CA LEU A 26 -6.66 0.40 3.14
C LEU A 26 -6.86 -0.58 4.32
N GLY A 27 -6.98 -0.09 5.55
CA GLY A 27 -7.26 -0.89 6.75
C GLY A 27 -6.02 -1.28 7.57
N PHE A 28 -4.82 -0.83 7.19
CA PHE A 28 -3.65 -1.00 8.04
C PHE A 28 -3.77 -0.15 9.32
N ILE A 29 -3.17 -0.66 10.39
CA ILE A 29 -3.16 0.02 11.68
C ILE A 29 -2.25 1.25 11.59
N GLU A 30 -2.77 2.40 12.00
CA GLU A 30 -1.99 3.63 12.08
C GLU A 30 -0.81 3.45 13.06
N PRO A 31 0.44 3.65 12.60
CA PRO A 31 1.61 3.49 13.45
C PRO A 31 1.68 4.63 14.47
N SER A 32 2.24 4.35 15.64
CA SER A 32 2.47 5.41 16.63
C SER A 32 3.58 6.37 16.18
N GLN A 33 3.64 7.56 16.78
CA GLN A 33 4.75 8.49 16.54
C GLN A 33 6.11 7.88 16.92
N GLU A 34 6.14 7.00 17.93
CA GLU A 34 7.33 6.25 18.28
C GLU A 34 7.74 5.34 17.12
N ASP A 35 6.81 4.58 16.55
CA ASP A 35 7.09 3.67 15.43
C ASP A 35 7.63 4.40 14.20
N ILE A 36 7.05 5.55 13.86
CA ILE A 36 7.48 6.39 12.72
C ILE A 36 8.91 6.93 12.93
N SER A 37 9.27 7.28 14.17
CA SER A 37 10.58 7.88 14.50
C SER A 37 11.65 6.86 14.90
N ARG A 38 11.28 5.60 15.10
CA ARG A 38 12.17 4.56 15.62
C ARG A 38 13.34 4.28 14.68
N TRP A 39 13.07 4.32 13.38
CA TRP A 39 14.06 4.05 12.33
C TRP A 39 14.05 5.20 11.33
N ASP A 40 15.23 5.62 10.91
CA ASP A 40 15.40 6.75 9.99
C ASP A 40 14.75 6.42 8.63
N GLY A 41 13.55 6.98 8.40
CA GLY A 41 12.78 6.78 7.18
C GLY A 41 12.12 5.41 7.01
N TYR A 42 12.07 4.54 8.03
CA TYR A 42 11.52 3.18 7.89
C TYR A 42 10.40 2.89 8.89
N VAL A 43 9.28 2.34 8.41
CA VAL A 43 8.16 1.94 9.27
C VAL A 43 7.58 0.59 8.83
N MET A 44 7.12 -0.18 9.81
CA MET A 44 6.39 -1.43 9.58
C MET A 44 4.92 -1.19 9.90
N LEU A 45 4.05 -1.39 8.92
CA LEU A 45 2.60 -1.31 9.07
C LEU A 45 2.04 -2.71 9.26
N ALA A 46 1.22 -2.88 10.30
CA ALA A 46 0.50 -4.13 10.56
C ALA A 46 -0.95 -4.01 10.09
N HIS A 47 -1.52 -5.12 9.67
CA HIS A 47 -2.95 -5.24 9.37
C HIS A 47 -3.62 -6.20 10.36
N PRO A 48 -4.89 -5.97 10.78
CA PRO A 48 -5.56 -6.82 11.79
C PRO A 48 -5.66 -8.31 11.42
N ASN A 49 -5.60 -8.66 10.14
CA ASN A 49 -5.58 -10.05 9.65
C ASN A 49 -4.21 -10.75 9.79
N GLY A 50 -3.22 -10.07 10.36
CA GLY A 50 -1.87 -10.59 10.55
C GLY A 50 -0.91 -10.35 9.37
N SER A 51 -1.33 -9.70 8.29
CA SER A 51 -0.43 -9.21 7.24
C SER A 51 0.38 -8.01 7.71
N ASP A 52 1.51 -7.78 7.07
CA ASP A 52 2.35 -6.61 7.30
C ASP A 52 2.92 -6.08 5.97
N LEU A 53 3.30 -4.82 5.99
CA LEU A 53 3.93 -4.09 4.89
C LEU A 53 5.01 -3.19 5.47
N HIS A 54 6.18 -3.15 4.85
CA HIS A 54 7.24 -2.23 5.25
C HIS A 54 7.33 -1.07 4.25
N LEU A 55 7.48 0.14 4.76
CA LEU A 55 7.74 1.33 3.96
C LEU A 55 9.15 1.85 4.26
N THR A 56 9.87 2.22 3.21
CA THR A 56 11.17 2.88 3.32
C THR A 56 11.14 4.19 2.55
N GLN A 57 11.43 5.30 3.20
CA GLN A 57 11.55 6.59 2.55
C GLN A 57 12.90 6.66 1.84
N LEU A 58 12.89 7.07 0.58
CA LEU A 58 14.12 7.31 -0.15
C LEU A 58 14.90 8.48 0.46
N GLY A 59 16.21 8.31 0.59
CA GLY A 59 17.16 9.35 0.98
C GLY A 59 17.75 10.06 -0.23
N GLY A 60 18.76 10.91 0.02
CA GLY A 60 19.41 11.70 -1.04
C GLY A 60 20.20 10.87 -2.04
N ASP A 61 20.78 9.75 -1.61
CA ASP A 61 21.58 8.88 -2.47
C ASP A 61 20.72 8.00 -3.40
N GLU A 62 19.41 7.93 -3.15
CA GLU A 62 18.44 7.18 -3.95
C GLU A 62 17.57 8.06 -4.86
N GLU A 63 18.00 9.31 -5.12
CA GLU A 63 17.31 10.21 -6.04
C GLU A 63 17.15 9.55 -7.43
N GLY A 64 15.92 9.55 -7.95
CA GLY A 64 15.59 8.95 -9.25
C GLY A 64 15.28 7.45 -9.23
N TRP A 65 15.28 6.78 -8.08
CA TRP A 65 14.84 5.38 -7.98
C TRP A 65 13.33 5.21 -8.23
N LEU A 66 12.54 6.16 -7.75
CA LEU A 66 11.13 6.27 -8.07
C LEU A 66 10.92 7.44 -9.03
N VAL A 67 10.58 7.10 -10.27
CA VAL A 67 10.23 8.08 -11.29
C VAL A 67 8.72 7.97 -11.53
N PRO A 68 7.95 9.06 -11.39
CA PRO A 68 6.53 9.07 -11.74
C PRO A 68 6.29 8.49 -13.14
N GLY A 69 5.28 7.64 -13.26
CA GLY A 69 4.93 6.89 -14.47
C GLY A 69 5.84 5.72 -14.81
N LYS A 70 6.86 5.43 -14.00
CA LYS A 70 7.82 4.32 -14.21
C LYS A 70 8.06 3.47 -12.97
N ASN A 71 7.22 3.62 -11.95
CA ASN A 71 7.30 2.78 -10.76
C ASN A 71 6.88 1.34 -11.11
N PRO A 72 7.79 0.34 -11.02
CA PRO A 72 7.47 -1.04 -11.40
C PRO A 72 6.79 -1.82 -10.27
N PHE A 73 6.64 -1.22 -9.08
CA PHE A 73 6.05 -1.91 -7.94
C PHE A 73 4.53 -2.01 -8.10
N GLY A 74 4.04 -3.23 -7.87
CA GLY A 74 2.63 -3.54 -7.79
C GLY A 74 2.36 -4.33 -6.52
N LEU A 75 1.35 -3.93 -5.77
CA LEU A 75 0.80 -4.70 -4.66
C LEU A 75 -0.56 -5.25 -5.09
N TYR A 76 -0.84 -6.48 -4.71
CA TYR A 76 -2.16 -7.06 -4.89
C TYR A 76 -2.67 -7.46 -3.51
N ILE A 77 -3.69 -6.74 -3.04
CA ILE A 77 -4.19 -6.85 -1.66
C ILE A 77 -5.53 -7.57 -1.69
N TYR A 78 -5.57 -8.76 -1.09
CA TYR A 78 -6.82 -9.47 -0.86
C TYR A 78 -7.53 -8.87 0.36
N SER A 79 -8.79 -8.48 0.18
CA SER A 79 -9.66 -7.99 1.24
C SER A 79 -11.05 -8.63 1.10
N GLU A 80 -11.72 -8.84 2.22
CA GLU A 80 -13.14 -9.23 2.23
C GLU A 80 -14.05 -8.02 1.97
N ASP A 81 -13.55 -6.81 2.18
CA ASP A 81 -14.29 -5.55 2.14
C ASP A 81 -14.07 -4.75 0.85
N VAL A 82 -13.81 -5.42 -0.28
CA VAL A 82 -13.45 -4.77 -1.56
C VAL A 82 -14.46 -3.71 -1.97
N GLU A 83 -15.77 -3.98 -1.87
CA GLU A 83 -16.80 -3.02 -2.25
C GLU A 83 -16.85 -1.79 -1.33
N ALA A 84 -16.55 -1.96 -0.04
CA ALA A 84 -16.50 -0.86 0.91
C ALA A 84 -15.29 0.03 0.63
N LEU A 85 -14.12 -0.57 0.41
CA LEU A 85 -12.92 0.14 0.01
C LEU A 85 -13.12 0.86 -1.33
N ALA A 86 -13.76 0.22 -2.31
CA ALA A 86 -14.03 0.86 -3.60
C ALA A 86 -14.91 2.12 -3.48
N LYS A 87 -15.85 2.14 -2.53
CA LYS A 87 -16.66 3.34 -2.22
C LYS A 87 -15.82 4.43 -1.57
N GLU A 88 -14.94 4.07 -0.64
CA GLU A 88 -14.03 5.01 0.01
C GLU A 88 -13.08 5.66 -1.01
N PHE A 89 -12.54 4.87 -1.93
CA PHE A 89 -11.56 5.31 -2.92
C PHE A 89 -12.18 5.68 -4.28
N ALA A 90 -13.50 5.87 -4.38
CA ALA A 90 -14.19 6.02 -5.67
C ALA A 90 -13.55 7.08 -6.59
N SER A 91 -13.10 8.21 -6.05
CA SER A 91 -12.44 9.28 -6.83
C SER A 91 -11.00 8.96 -7.25
N GLU A 92 -10.36 7.98 -6.63
CA GLU A 92 -8.96 7.59 -6.82
C GLU A 92 -8.81 6.30 -7.66
N ILE A 93 -9.89 5.54 -7.83
CA ILE A 93 -9.92 4.34 -8.70
C ILE A 93 -9.46 4.71 -10.10
N ILE A 94 -8.55 3.92 -10.68
CA ILE A 94 -7.97 4.15 -12.01
C ILE A 94 -9.03 3.92 -13.09
N GLU A 95 -9.80 2.84 -12.96
CA GLU A 95 -10.83 2.46 -13.93
C GLU A 95 -11.88 3.56 -14.16
N ALA A 96 -12.47 3.56 -15.35
CA ALA A 96 -13.45 4.58 -15.74
C ALA A 96 -14.75 4.49 -14.91
N ALA A 97 -15.12 3.29 -14.46
CA ALA A 97 -16.35 3.05 -13.72
C ALA A 97 -16.32 3.61 -12.28
N LYS A 98 -15.14 3.91 -11.73
CA LYS A 98 -14.97 4.43 -10.35
C LYS A 98 -15.64 3.56 -9.28
N THR A 99 -15.64 2.25 -9.51
CA THR A 99 -16.19 1.21 -8.64
C THR A 99 -15.39 -0.09 -8.81
N ALA A 100 -15.53 -1.02 -7.88
CA ALA A 100 -15.05 -2.38 -8.07
C ALA A 100 -15.83 -3.09 -9.19
N GLU A 101 -15.11 -3.94 -9.93
CA GLU A 101 -15.62 -4.67 -11.08
C GLU A 101 -15.35 -6.18 -10.92
N VAL A 102 -16.31 -6.99 -11.40
CA VAL A 102 -16.08 -8.43 -11.54
C VAL A 102 -15.15 -8.64 -12.73
N LYS A 103 -13.97 -9.21 -12.47
CA LYS A 103 -12.99 -9.54 -13.52
C LYS A 103 -13.28 -10.93 -14.11
N PRO A 104 -12.80 -11.25 -15.33
CA PRO A 104 -13.10 -12.52 -16.02
C PRO A 104 -12.69 -13.80 -15.25
N TRP A 105 -11.77 -13.67 -14.28
CA TRP A 105 -11.32 -14.75 -13.41
C TRP A 105 -12.11 -14.88 -12.11
N GLY A 106 -13.22 -14.15 -11.96
CA GLY A 106 -14.20 -14.34 -10.89
C GLY A 106 -13.96 -13.54 -9.61
N MET A 107 -12.94 -12.68 -9.57
CA MET A 107 -12.69 -11.77 -8.45
C MET A 107 -13.40 -10.43 -8.65
N VAL A 108 -13.75 -9.78 -7.55
CA VAL A 108 -14.18 -8.38 -7.51
C VAL A 108 -12.94 -7.54 -7.18
N GLU A 109 -12.59 -6.60 -8.04
CA GLU A 109 -11.34 -5.83 -7.94
C GLU A 109 -11.52 -4.38 -8.41
N PHE A 110 -10.66 -3.49 -7.93
CA PHE A 110 -10.40 -2.17 -8.48
C PHE A 110 -8.90 -1.87 -8.35
N SER A 111 -8.39 -0.88 -9.06
CA SER A 111 -6.99 -0.47 -8.96
C SER A 111 -6.83 0.98 -8.55
N LEU A 112 -5.78 1.25 -7.78
CA LEU A 112 -5.37 2.58 -7.32
C LEU A 112 -3.94 2.88 -7.76
N ASN A 113 -3.66 4.17 -7.98
CA ASN A 113 -2.28 4.66 -7.95
C ASN A 113 -1.98 5.09 -6.52
N GLY A 114 -1.00 4.45 -5.89
CA GLY A 114 -0.48 4.92 -4.61
C GLY A 114 0.23 6.27 -4.72
N PRO A 115 0.69 6.87 -3.61
CA PRO A 115 1.34 8.18 -3.58
C PRO A 115 2.60 8.31 -4.47
N ASP A 116 3.26 7.20 -4.80
CA ASP A 116 4.42 7.14 -5.69
C ASP A 116 4.11 6.39 -7.00
N GLU A 117 2.83 6.33 -7.39
CA GLU A 117 2.33 5.67 -8.61
C GLU A 117 2.70 4.18 -8.73
N TYR A 118 2.90 3.50 -7.60
CA TYR A 118 2.83 2.04 -7.58
C TYR A 118 1.36 1.63 -7.78
N LEU A 119 1.16 0.53 -8.49
CA LEU A 119 -0.16 -0.05 -8.67
C LEU A 119 -0.57 -0.78 -7.39
N ALA A 120 -1.74 -0.46 -6.86
CA ALA A 120 -2.30 -1.11 -5.66
C ALA A 120 -3.72 -1.59 -5.91
#